data_AF-A0A180G0B1-F1
#
_entry.id   AF-A0A180G0B1-F1
#
_cell.length_a   1.000
_cell.length_b   1.000
_cell.length_c   1.000
_cell.angle_alpha   90.00
_cell.angle_beta   90.00
_cell.angle_gamma   90.00
#
_symmetry.space_group_name_H-M   'P 1'
#
loop_
_entity.id
_entity.type
_entity.pdbx_description
1 polymer ?
#
loop_
_entity_poly.entity_id
_entity_poly.type
_entity_poly.pdbx_seq_one_letter_code
_entity_poly.pdbx_strand_id
1 'polypeptide(L)'
;MQASKVIHEARRIPGGHTDCNSSFAKRFHACSGDVSKKETTTNFAAGKFPVISCTMALGLGQNWKRVRSVVHVGRGDPASICQMIGRCGRGGTNGLAILFVEPNRRSGKNSVEEFTTQTQQTDDERMDALAITPVCLQICFAIDNKVGYIPLSNDDPNVIRERARQVEMLFPRCLCSNCGPEKVSSVLDNYWKFRTSNFDQYMTTGDDLPEDPLNTTYTRASQRPTYRLGSTKNPLAPALEVLANRLVEEFGRLFKETFDPETAEVHVEQMFEIQQARAFALAVKRGLPLTEITRIIGGEMINGQMEHLQTKVVDVYCESSTYQEFIEGNNSNTRKRKHIEVDALKSKRPPTKAEVERERKRLKWLDDR
;
A
#
# COMPACT_ATOMS: atom_id res chain seq x y z
N MET A 1 -5.56 -15.48 -1.86
CA MET A 1 -5.74 -14.04 -1.61
C MET A 1 -4.94 -13.62 -0.39
N GLN A 2 -3.85 -12.87 -0.60
CA GLN A 2 -2.95 -12.39 0.45
C GLN A 2 -3.67 -11.45 1.45
N ALA A 3 -4.61 -10.63 0.96
CA ALA A 3 -5.42 -9.75 1.81
C ALA A 3 -6.14 -10.51 2.93
N SER A 4 -6.75 -11.66 2.62
CA SER A 4 -7.42 -12.52 3.60
C SER A 4 -6.47 -12.99 4.71
N LYS A 5 -5.22 -13.32 4.37
CA LYS A 5 -4.20 -13.70 5.37
C LYS A 5 -3.89 -12.54 6.32
N VAL A 6 -3.67 -11.35 5.77
CA VAL A 6 -3.34 -10.14 6.55
C VAL A 6 -4.43 -9.76 7.53
N ILE A 7 -5.70 -9.75 7.10
CA ILE A 7 -6.82 -9.37 7.98
C ILE A 7 -7.05 -10.38 9.11
N HIS A 8 -6.84 -11.68 8.87
CA HIS A 8 -6.97 -12.71 9.90
C HIS A 8 -5.83 -12.62 10.92
N GLU A 9 -4.59 -12.43 10.45
CA GLU A 9 -3.44 -12.19 11.33
C GLU A 9 -3.66 -10.94 12.19
N ALA A 10 -4.15 -9.84 11.60
CA ALA A 10 -4.46 -8.60 12.33
C ALA A 10 -5.52 -8.82 13.42
N ARG A 11 -6.43 -9.78 13.24
CA ARG A 11 -7.41 -10.20 14.25
C ARG A 11 -6.91 -11.30 15.18
N ARG A 12 -5.63 -11.67 15.11
CA ARG A 12 -5.00 -12.73 15.93
C ARG A 12 -5.68 -14.09 15.75
N ILE A 13 -6.06 -14.41 14.51
CA ILE A 13 -6.62 -15.71 14.11
C ILE A 13 -5.60 -16.38 13.15
N PRO A 14 -4.56 -17.03 13.67
CA PRO A 14 -3.54 -17.67 12.83
C PRO A 14 -4.17 -18.75 11.97
N GLY A 15 -3.88 -18.77 10.68
CA GLY A 15 -4.50 -19.75 9.77
C GLY A 15 -5.99 -19.55 9.50
N GLY A 16 -6.67 -18.56 10.10
CA GLY A 16 -8.12 -18.36 9.90
C GLY A 16 -8.51 -18.14 8.43
N HIS A 17 -7.59 -17.62 7.62
CA HIS A 17 -7.80 -17.47 6.18
C HIS A 17 -8.02 -18.80 5.46
N THR A 18 -7.49 -19.94 5.93
CA THR A 18 -7.70 -21.27 5.33
C THR A 18 -8.97 -21.97 5.82
N ASP A 19 -9.60 -21.45 6.87
CA ASP A 19 -10.84 -22.00 7.40
C ASP A 19 -12.05 -21.54 6.58
N CYS A 20 -12.77 -22.50 5.97
CA CYS A 20 -13.99 -22.23 5.22
C CYS A 20 -15.17 -21.80 6.13
N ASN A 21 -15.07 -22.10 7.43
CA ASN A 21 -16.07 -21.81 8.44
C ASN A 21 -15.66 -20.67 9.39
N SER A 22 -14.64 -19.90 9.03
CA SER A 22 -14.19 -18.73 9.79
C SER A 22 -15.37 -17.81 10.12
N SER A 23 -15.50 -17.48 11.41
CA SER A 23 -16.52 -16.56 11.94
C SER A 23 -16.16 -15.09 11.71
N PHE A 24 -14.95 -14.80 11.23
CA PHE A 24 -14.48 -13.44 10.98
C PHE A 24 -14.56 -13.06 9.50
N ALA A 25 -13.83 -13.77 8.64
CA ALA A 25 -13.78 -13.43 7.23
C ALA A 25 -13.73 -14.68 6.34
N LYS A 26 -14.53 -14.67 5.27
CA LYS A 26 -14.56 -15.77 4.29
C LYS A 26 -14.08 -15.31 2.91
N ARG A 27 -13.48 -16.22 2.15
CA ARG A 27 -13.01 -15.95 0.78
C ARG A 27 -14.12 -16.22 -0.22
N PHE A 28 -14.23 -15.37 -1.23
CA PHE A 28 -15.08 -15.59 -2.39
C PHE A 28 -14.27 -15.41 -3.67
N HIS A 29 -14.06 -16.49 -4.42
CA HIS A 29 -13.28 -16.48 -5.65
C HIS A 29 -14.03 -17.20 -6.78
N ALA A 30 -13.64 -16.95 -8.03
CA ALA A 30 -14.21 -17.66 -9.19
C ALA A 30 -14.06 -19.18 -9.03
N CYS A 31 -12.89 -19.63 -8.57
CA CYS A 31 -12.57 -21.05 -8.31
C CYS A 31 -13.23 -21.65 -7.06
N SER A 32 -14.00 -20.87 -6.27
CA SER A 32 -14.77 -21.44 -5.16
C SER A 32 -15.93 -22.29 -5.71
N GLY A 33 -16.16 -23.47 -5.12
CA GLY A 33 -17.30 -24.31 -5.50
C GLY A 33 -18.64 -23.61 -5.27
N ASP A 34 -19.65 -23.90 -6.09
CA ASP A 34 -20.92 -23.17 -6.09
C ASP A 34 -21.69 -23.28 -4.77
N VAL A 35 -21.58 -24.43 -4.09
CA VAL A 35 -22.15 -24.63 -2.75
C VAL A 35 -21.51 -23.66 -1.76
N SER A 36 -20.18 -23.54 -1.76
CA SER A 36 -19.45 -22.62 -0.88
C SER A 36 -19.77 -21.16 -1.19
N LYS A 37 -19.95 -20.80 -2.46
CA LYS A 37 -20.40 -19.46 -2.86
C LYS A 37 -21.77 -19.13 -2.28
N LYS A 38 -22.77 -20.01 -2.48
CA LYS A 38 -24.14 -19.84 -1.97
C LYS A 38 -24.18 -19.79 -0.44
N GLU A 39 -23.42 -20.64 0.22
CA GLU A 39 -23.34 -20.64 1.68
C GLU A 39 -22.72 -19.35 2.20
N THR A 40 -21.63 -18.89 1.59
CA THR A 40 -20.94 -17.65 1.98
C THR A 40 -21.87 -16.44 1.84
N THR A 41 -22.60 -16.32 0.73
CA THR A 41 -23.54 -15.21 0.54
C THR A 41 -24.70 -15.25 1.51
N THR A 42 -25.27 -16.44 1.75
CA THR A 42 -26.40 -16.63 2.69
C THR A 42 -25.98 -16.31 4.12
N ASN A 43 -24.85 -16.86 4.57
CA ASN A 43 -24.35 -16.65 5.93
C ASN A 43 -23.89 -15.20 6.16
N PHE A 44 -23.37 -14.52 5.14
CA PHE A 44 -23.03 -13.10 5.23
C PHE A 44 -24.29 -12.22 5.32
N ALA A 45 -25.31 -12.52 4.53
CA ALA A 45 -26.60 -11.83 4.58
C ALA A 45 -27.30 -12.03 5.93
N ALA A 46 -27.24 -13.24 6.50
CA ALA A 46 -27.72 -13.56 7.84
C ALA A 46 -26.85 -12.99 8.98
N GLY A 47 -25.69 -12.45 8.64
CA GLY A 47 -24.78 -11.79 9.56
C GLY A 47 -23.95 -12.66 10.48
N LYS A 48 -23.73 -13.91 10.10
CA LYS A 48 -22.89 -14.87 10.85
C LYS A 48 -21.41 -14.48 10.91
N PHE A 49 -20.93 -13.69 9.95
CA PHE A 49 -19.57 -13.16 9.94
C PHE A 49 -19.54 -11.75 9.31
N PRO A 50 -18.56 -10.90 9.66
CA PRO A 50 -18.53 -9.50 9.26
C PRO A 50 -17.85 -9.18 7.92
N VAL A 51 -16.94 -10.02 7.40
CA VAL A 51 -16.09 -9.65 6.24
C VAL A 51 -16.09 -10.71 5.14
N ILE A 52 -16.21 -10.27 3.88
CA ILE A 52 -15.90 -11.09 2.71
C ILE A 52 -14.64 -10.54 2.05
N SER A 53 -13.67 -11.42 1.80
CA SER A 53 -12.54 -11.13 0.91
C SER A 53 -12.84 -11.73 -0.45
N CYS A 54 -13.02 -10.89 -1.47
CA CYS A 54 -13.42 -11.33 -2.80
C CYS A 54 -12.59 -10.73 -3.93
N THR A 55 -12.59 -11.41 -5.07
CA THR A 55 -12.22 -10.82 -6.37
C THR A 55 -13.48 -10.33 -7.08
N MET A 56 -13.32 -9.82 -8.31
CA MET A 56 -14.42 -9.40 -9.19
C MET A 56 -15.49 -10.49 -9.42
N ALA A 57 -15.19 -11.76 -9.13
CA ALA A 57 -16.15 -12.86 -9.17
C ALA A 57 -17.39 -12.63 -8.30
N LEU A 58 -17.29 -11.82 -7.25
CA LEU A 58 -18.44 -11.38 -6.49
C LEU A 58 -19.13 -10.20 -7.21
N GLY A 59 -19.42 -10.33 -8.51
CA GLY A 59 -19.49 -9.19 -9.43
C GLY A 59 -20.86 -8.58 -9.73
N LEU A 60 -21.94 -9.37 -9.85
CA LEU A 60 -23.23 -8.85 -10.35
C LEU A 60 -24.43 -9.48 -9.61
N GLY A 61 -25.48 -8.70 -9.37
CA GLY A 61 -26.80 -9.20 -8.93
C GLY A 61 -27.01 -9.45 -7.42
N GLN A 62 -26.00 -9.28 -6.57
CA GLN A 62 -26.18 -9.46 -5.12
C GLN A 62 -26.55 -8.13 -4.44
N ASN A 63 -27.75 -8.06 -3.85
CA ASN A 63 -28.22 -6.89 -3.13
C ASN A 63 -28.03 -7.07 -1.61
N TRP A 64 -26.90 -6.60 -1.07
CA TRP A 64 -26.67 -6.59 0.37
C TRP A 64 -26.93 -5.22 0.98
N LYS A 65 -28.11 -5.05 1.58
CA LYS A 65 -28.46 -3.86 2.36
C LYS A 65 -27.53 -3.62 3.56
N ARG A 66 -26.88 -4.68 4.05
CA ARG A 66 -26.02 -4.68 5.25
C ARG A 66 -24.59 -4.17 5.01
N VAL A 67 -24.12 -4.09 3.77
CA VAL A 67 -22.73 -3.68 3.51
C VAL A 67 -22.56 -2.20 3.85
N ARG A 68 -21.73 -1.92 4.87
CA ARG A 68 -21.44 -0.56 5.34
C ARG A 68 -20.10 -0.02 4.85
N SER A 69 -19.15 -0.91 4.55
CA SER A 69 -17.83 -0.53 4.06
C SER A 69 -17.39 -1.43 2.90
N VAL A 70 -16.73 -0.85 1.92
CA VAL A 70 -16.02 -1.55 0.84
C VAL A 70 -14.58 -1.06 0.81
N VAL A 71 -13.64 -1.99 0.89
CA VAL A 71 -12.20 -1.71 0.75
C VAL A 71 -11.73 -2.33 -0.56
N HIS A 72 -11.34 -1.49 -1.50
CA HIS A 72 -10.72 -1.91 -2.75
C HIS A 72 -9.21 -1.87 -2.61
N VAL A 73 -8.54 -2.94 -3.03
CA VAL A 73 -7.08 -3.07 -3.00
C VAL A 73 -6.63 -3.57 -4.35
N GLY A 74 -5.74 -2.83 -5.00
CA GLY A 74 -5.19 -3.14 -6.31
C GLY A 74 -5.81 -2.30 -7.42
N ARG A 75 -5.59 -2.75 -8.66
CA ARG A 75 -6.06 -2.09 -9.87
C ARG A 75 -7.30 -2.79 -10.42
N GLY A 76 -8.15 -2.04 -11.12
CA GLY A 76 -9.30 -2.53 -11.84
C GLY A 76 -10.03 -1.35 -12.45
N ASP A 77 -10.65 -1.49 -13.61
CA ASP A 77 -11.20 -0.36 -14.35
C ASP A 77 -12.12 0.54 -13.49
N PRO A 78 -12.11 1.88 -13.66
CA PRO A 78 -12.87 2.78 -12.81
C PRO A 78 -14.37 2.49 -12.76
N ALA A 79 -14.95 2.00 -13.86
CA ALA A 79 -16.36 1.62 -13.91
C ALA A 79 -16.66 0.42 -13.01
N SER A 80 -15.83 -0.63 -13.03
CA SER A 80 -15.90 -1.76 -12.12
C SER A 80 -15.64 -1.34 -10.68
N ILE A 81 -14.68 -0.45 -10.43
CA ILE A 81 -14.45 0.11 -9.09
C ILE A 81 -15.72 0.81 -8.61
N CYS A 82 -16.31 1.68 -9.42
CA CYS A 82 -17.55 2.38 -9.13
C CYS A 82 -18.68 1.39 -8.78
N GLN A 83 -18.82 0.30 -9.54
CA GLN A 83 -19.80 -0.75 -9.25
C GLN A 83 -19.51 -1.50 -7.94
N MET A 84 -18.23 -1.76 -7.64
CA MET A 84 -17.80 -2.43 -6.41
C MET A 84 -18.06 -1.56 -5.18
N ILE A 85 -17.67 -0.29 -5.21
CA ILE A 85 -17.90 0.62 -4.08
C ILE A 85 -19.38 0.96 -3.91
N GLY A 86 -20.16 0.98 -5.00
CA GLY A 86 -21.64 1.13 -4.97
C GLY A 86 -22.41 0.00 -4.29
N ARG A 87 -21.71 -0.95 -3.66
CA ARG A 87 -22.30 -1.98 -2.78
C ARG A 87 -22.50 -1.49 -1.36
N CYS A 88 -21.69 -0.55 -0.87
CA CYS A 88 -21.91 0.03 0.45
C CYS A 88 -23.13 0.96 0.43
N GLY A 89 -23.88 0.99 1.52
CA GLY A 89 -24.96 1.96 1.72
C GLY A 89 -26.26 1.68 0.96
N ARG A 90 -26.42 0.52 0.31
CA ARG A 90 -27.66 0.12 -0.38
C ARG A 90 -28.89 0.03 0.53
N GLY A 91 -28.69 -0.05 1.83
CA GLY A 91 -29.76 -0.01 2.83
C GLY A 91 -30.36 1.38 3.08
N GLY A 92 -29.95 2.42 2.33
CA GLY A 92 -30.35 3.81 2.58
C GLY A 92 -29.56 4.47 3.73
N THR A 93 -28.51 3.81 4.20
CA THR A 93 -27.62 4.29 5.26
C THR A 93 -26.26 4.64 4.68
N ASN A 94 -25.46 5.43 5.41
CA ASN A 94 -24.15 5.88 4.93
C ASN A 94 -23.23 4.69 4.60
N GLY A 95 -22.57 4.74 3.44
CA GLY A 95 -21.54 3.79 3.05
C GLY A 95 -20.16 4.42 3.13
N LEU A 96 -19.14 3.65 3.49
CA LEU A 96 -17.75 4.05 3.39
C LEU A 96 -17.03 3.24 2.30
N ALA A 97 -16.44 3.93 1.35
CA ALA A 97 -15.57 3.33 0.35
C ALA A 97 -14.12 3.76 0.62
N ILE A 98 -13.21 2.80 0.68
CA ILE A 98 -11.77 3.03 0.82
C ILE A 98 -11.09 2.43 -0.41
N LEU A 99 -10.39 3.27 -1.16
CA LEU A 99 -9.58 2.87 -2.30
C LEU A 99 -8.12 2.91 -1.89
N PHE A 100 -7.46 1.75 -1.82
CA PHE A 100 -6.01 1.69 -1.68
C PHE A 100 -5.38 1.79 -3.07
N VAL A 101 -4.85 2.97 -3.37
CA VAL A 101 -4.12 3.28 -4.61
C VAL A 101 -2.62 3.32 -4.32
N GLU A 102 -1.82 3.01 -5.33
CA GLU A 102 -0.36 3.12 -5.25
C GLU A 102 0.03 4.60 -5.34
N PRO A 103 0.88 5.12 -4.43
CA PRO A 103 1.26 6.53 -4.41
C PRO A 103 2.19 6.93 -5.56
N ASN A 104 2.95 5.98 -6.09
CA ASN A 104 3.75 6.15 -7.30
C ASN A 104 3.72 4.82 -8.07
N ARG A 105 3.25 4.88 -9.32
CA ARG A 105 3.17 3.78 -10.26
C ARG A 105 4.38 3.84 -11.20
N ARG A 106 5.17 2.76 -11.24
CA ARG A 106 6.20 2.59 -12.27
C ARG A 106 5.54 2.41 -13.63
N SER A 107 6.05 3.11 -14.64
CA SER A 107 5.52 3.06 -16.01
C SER A 107 4.05 3.51 -16.15
N GLY A 108 3.55 4.26 -15.16
CA GLY A 108 2.24 4.92 -15.22
C GLY A 108 2.38 6.41 -15.02
N LYS A 109 1.27 7.12 -15.18
CA LYS A 109 1.23 8.58 -15.02
C LYS A 109 1.06 8.95 -13.55
N ASN A 110 2.03 9.66 -12.98
CA ASN A 110 2.05 9.97 -11.54
C ASN A 110 1.71 11.42 -11.21
N SER A 111 1.65 12.27 -12.23
CA SER A 111 1.33 13.67 -12.13
C SER A 111 0.32 14.06 -13.21
N VAL A 112 -0.41 15.16 -12.99
CA VAL A 112 -1.43 15.62 -13.94
C VAL A 112 -0.77 16.09 -15.24
N GLU A 113 0.45 16.60 -15.14
CA GLU A 113 1.26 17.13 -16.24
C GLU A 113 1.70 16.06 -17.23
N GLU A 114 1.77 14.79 -16.81
CA GLU A 114 2.10 13.64 -17.68
C GLU A 114 0.95 13.29 -18.65
N PHE A 115 -0.25 13.86 -18.48
CA PHE A 115 -1.39 13.67 -19.36
C PHE A 115 -1.43 14.71 -20.48
N THR A 116 -0.79 14.39 -21.61
CA THR A 116 -0.75 15.24 -22.82
C THR A 116 -2.14 15.49 -23.44
N THR A 117 -2.98 14.44 -23.51
CA THR A 117 -4.37 14.54 -23.98
C THR A 117 -5.34 14.08 -22.89
N GLN A 118 -5.74 15.01 -22.01
CA GLN A 118 -6.50 14.67 -20.79
C GLN A 118 -7.84 13.98 -21.03
N THR A 119 -8.46 14.13 -22.20
CA THR A 119 -9.77 13.55 -22.56
C THR A 119 -9.67 12.21 -23.30
N GLN A 120 -8.48 11.82 -23.76
CA GLN A 120 -8.25 10.54 -24.44
C GLN A 120 -7.32 9.71 -23.56
N GLN A 121 -7.92 8.85 -22.75
CA GLN A 121 -7.21 8.02 -21.79
C GLN A 121 -7.39 6.55 -22.18
N THR A 122 -6.31 5.78 -22.18
CA THR A 122 -6.40 4.31 -22.18
C THR A 122 -7.00 3.82 -20.86
N ASP A 123 -7.40 2.54 -20.80
CA ASP A 123 -7.93 1.96 -19.55
C ASP A 123 -6.91 2.03 -18.39
N ASP A 124 -5.62 1.92 -18.69
CA ASP A 124 -4.56 2.08 -17.70
C ASP A 124 -4.37 3.54 -17.27
N GLU A 125 -4.45 4.49 -18.20
CA GLU A 125 -4.35 5.92 -17.90
C GLU A 125 -5.54 6.42 -17.09
N ARG A 126 -6.74 5.87 -17.32
CA ARG A 126 -7.94 6.16 -16.50
C ARG A 126 -7.71 5.78 -15.03
N MET A 127 -6.97 4.70 -14.78
CA MET A 127 -6.62 4.28 -13.43
C MET A 127 -5.64 5.22 -12.75
N ASP A 128 -4.62 5.64 -13.51
CA ASP A 128 -3.64 6.60 -13.04
C ASP A 128 -4.32 7.94 -12.73
N ALA A 129 -5.19 8.39 -13.63
CA ALA A 129 -5.97 9.60 -13.45
C ALA A 129 -6.89 9.52 -12.22
N LEU A 130 -7.53 8.37 -11.95
CA LEU A 130 -8.37 8.18 -10.76
C LEU A 130 -7.57 8.30 -9.45
N ALA A 131 -6.30 7.88 -9.46
CA ALA A 131 -5.44 7.94 -8.27
C ALA A 131 -5.02 9.36 -7.91
N ILE A 132 -4.87 10.24 -8.91
CA ILE A 132 -4.29 11.59 -8.73
C ILE A 132 -5.28 12.75 -8.96
N THR A 133 -6.48 12.47 -9.48
CA THR A 133 -7.43 13.53 -9.87
C THR A 133 -7.76 14.45 -8.69
N PRO A 134 -7.71 15.78 -8.88
CA PRO A 134 -8.15 16.75 -7.88
C PRO A 134 -9.68 16.95 -7.89
N VAL A 135 -10.39 16.36 -8.85
CA VAL A 135 -11.82 16.56 -9.05
C VAL A 135 -12.62 15.69 -8.09
N CYS A 136 -13.81 16.16 -7.70
CA CYS A 136 -14.76 15.38 -6.90
C CYS A 136 -14.97 13.96 -7.48
N LEU A 137 -14.70 12.91 -6.70
CA LEU A 137 -14.80 11.52 -7.17
C LEU A 137 -16.20 11.15 -7.70
N GLN A 138 -17.25 11.72 -7.12
CA GLN A 138 -18.62 11.52 -7.61
C GLN A 138 -18.82 12.09 -9.02
N ILE A 139 -18.20 13.24 -9.32
CA ILE A 139 -18.19 13.82 -10.65
C ILE A 139 -17.30 13.00 -11.58
N CYS A 140 -16.12 12.57 -11.11
CA CYS A 140 -15.22 11.71 -11.89
C CYS A 140 -15.91 10.44 -12.38
N PHE A 141 -16.56 9.69 -11.49
CA PHE A 141 -17.29 8.49 -11.88
C PHE A 141 -18.49 8.79 -12.79
N ALA A 142 -19.17 9.93 -12.64
CA ALA A 142 -20.26 10.30 -13.52
C ALA A 142 -19.77 10.62 -14.94
N ILE A 143 -18.62 11.29 -15.08
CA ILE A 143 -18.01 11.62 -16.37
C ILE A 143 -17.43 10.36 -17.02
N ASP A 144 -16.71 9.54 -16.26
CA ASP A 144 -16.15 8.29 -16.75
C ASP A 144 -17.22 7.37 -17.35
N ASN A 145 -18.34 7.20 -16.64
CA ASN A 145 -19.46 6.38 -17.13
C ASN A 145 -20.20 6.99 -18.35
N LYS A 146 -20.12 8.31 -18.58
CA LYS A 146 -20.82 8.98 -19.68
C LYS A 146 -19.95 9.21 -20.92
N VAL A 147 -18.67 9.53 -20.72
CA VAL A 147 -17.76 10.04 -21.75
C VAL A 147 -16.49 9.20 -21.86
N GLY A 148 -16.17 8.37 -20.86
CA GLY A 148 -15.08 7.39 -20.95
C GLY A 148 -13.69 7.89 -20.56
N TYR A 149 -13.58 8.90 -19.68
CA TYR A 149 -12.30 9.34 -19.11
C TYR A 149 -12.48 9.91 -17.70
N ILE A 150 -11.38 10.00 -16.93
CA ILE A 150 -11.36 10.62 -15.61
C ILE A 150 -10.84 12.06 -15.73
N PRO A 151 -11.62 13.08 -15.34
CA PRO A 151 -11.19 14.48 -15.44
C PRO A 151 -10.04 14.78 -14.48
N LEU A 152 -9.07 15.58 -14.93
CA LEU A 152 -7.89 15.96 -14.16
C LEU A 152 -7.88 17.43 -13.73
N SER A 153 -8.85 18.22 -14.19
CA SER A 153 -8.99 19.64 -13.84
C SER A 153 -10.43 19.98 -13.47
N ASN A 154 -10.58 20.91 -12.52
CA ASN A 154 -11.89 21.49 -12.18
C ASN A 154 -12.44 22.40 -13.27
N ASP A 155 -11.58 22.87 -14.18
CA ASP A 155 -11.94 23.75 -15.29
C ASP A 155 -12.39 22.96 -16.54
N ASP A 156 -12.38 21.62 -16.48
CA ASP A 156 -12.89 20.79 -17.55
C ASP A 156 -14.37 21.12 -17.83
N PRO A 157 -14.76 21.42 -19.09
CA PRO A 157 -16.15 21.75 -19.43
C PRO A 157 -17.18 20.69 -19.03
N ASN A 158 -16.82 19.41 -19.04
CA ASN A 158 -17.68 18.32 -18.59
C ASN A 158 -17.83 18.32 -17.06
N VAL A 159 -16.77 18.68 -16.31
CA VAL A 159 -16.83 18.86 -14.85
C VAL A 159 -17.75 20.00 -14.48
N ILE A 160 -17.64 21.14 -15.17
CA ILE A 160 -18.51 22.31 -14.95
C ILE A 160 -19.97 21.94 -15.21
N ARG A 161 -20.25 21.28 -16.35
CA ARG A 161 -21.61 20.84 -16.71
C ARG A 161 -22.19 19.82 -15.73
N GLU A 162 -21.42 18.82 -15.33
CA GLU A 162 -21.89 17.79 -14.40
C GLU A 162 -22.09 18.36 -12.99
N ARG A 163 -21.24 19.32 -12.55
CA ARG A 163 -21.44 20.06 -11.30
C ARG A 163 -22.74 20.85 -11.32
N ALA A 164 -23.00 21.60 -12.40
CA ALA A 164 -24.25 22.36 -12.56
C ALA A 164 -25.49 21.44 -12.51
N ARG A 165 -25.44 20.31 -13.21
CA ARG A 165 -26.51 19.30 -13.19
C ARG A 165 -26.76 18.73 -11.79
N GLN A 166 -25.70 18.43 -11.02
CA GLN A 166 -25.85 17.92 -9.65
C GLN A 166 -26.48 18.96 -8.71
N VAL A 167 -26.16 20.25 -8.89
CA VAL A 167 -26.81 21.35 -8.15
C VAL A 167 -28.29 21.47 -8.53
N GLU A 168 -28.61 21.45 -9.82
CA GLU A 168 -29.99 21.51 -10.33
C GLU A 168 -30.84 20.34 -9.80
N MET A 169 -30.25 19.13 -9.74
CA MET A 169 -30.92 17.95 -9.22
C MET A 169 -30.87 17.81 -7.69
N LEU A 170 -30.40 18.84 -6.98
CA LEU A 170 -30.36 18.89 -5.51
C LEU A 170 -29.59 17.71 -4.90
N PHE A 171 -28.49 17.30 -5.53
CA PHE A 171 -27.64 16.24 -5.00
C PHE A 171 -27.03 16.68 -3.65
N PRO A 172 -26.90 15.77 -2.67
CA PRO A 172 -26.25 16.10 -1.42
C PRO A 172 -24.78 16.45 -1.66
N ARG A 173 -24.22 17.29 -0.78
CA ARG A 173 -22.81 17.66 -0.85
C ARG A 173 -21.92 16.42 -0.75
N CYS A 174 -21.00 16.28 -1.68
CA CYS A 174 -20.07 15.15 -1.70
C CYS A 174 -19.10 15.19 -0.50
N LEU A 175 -18.83 14.01 0.06
CA LEU A 175 -17.93 13.80 1.21
C LEU A 175 -16.65 13.03 0.82
N CYS A 176 -16.31 12.97 -0.46
CA CYS A 176 -15.09 12.29 -0.92
C CYS A 176 -13.81 13.00 -0.44
N SER A 177 -12.67 12.31 -0.52
CA SER A 177 -11.37 12.83 -0.12
C SER A 177 -11.01 14.18 -0.75
N ASN A 178 -11.43 14.41 -2.00
CA ASN A 178 -11.15 15.65 -2.73
C ASN A 178 -12.08 16.81 -2.30
N CYS A 179 -13.26 16.51 -1.77
CA CYS A 179 -14.22 17.52 -1.30
C CYS A 179 -14.12 17.81 0.21
N GLY A 180 -13.52 16.90 0.98
CA GLY A 180 -13.37 17.01 2.43
C GLY A 180 -12.08 16.37 2.94
N PRO A 181 -10.90 16.88 2.56
CA PRO A 181 -9.61 16.26 2.88
C PRO A 181 -9.35 16.14 4.39
N GLU A 182 -9.80 17.11 5.18
CA GLU A 182 -9.65 17.11 6.64
C GLU A 182 -10.37 15.93 7.32
N LYS A 183 -11.45 15.42 6.70
CA LYS A 183 -12.18 14.27 7.24
C LYS A 183 -11.45 12.94 7.01
N VAL A 184 -10.53 12.88 6.05
CA VAL A 184 -9.85 11.63 5.68
C VAL A 184 -8.96 11.14 6.81
N SER A 185 -8.18 12.04 7.44
CA SER A 185 -7.31 11.68 8.58
C SER A 185 -8.13 11.12 9.74
N SER A 186 -9.20 11.81 10.14
CA SER A 186 -10.11 11.33 11.19
C SER A 186 -10.69 9.95 10.86
N VAL A 187 -11.10 9.72 9.61
CA VAL A 187 -11.64 8.41 9.18
C VAL A 187 -10.57 7.33 9.34
N LEU A 188 -9.34 7.58 8.89
CA LEU A 188 -8.25 6.60 8.98
C LEU A 188 -7.89 6.29 10.45
N ASP A 189 -7.86 7.30 11.31
CA ASP A 189 -7.53 7.16 12.74
C ASP A 189 -8.63 6.42 13.52
N ASN A 190 -9.88 6.49 13.05
CA ASN A 190 -11.03 5.87 13.72
C ASN A 190 -11.51 4.57 13.05
N TYR A 191 -11.09 4.25 11.82
CA TYR A 191 -11.62 3.13 11.04
C TYR A 191 -11.54 1.79 11.77
N TRP A 192 -10.43 1.54 12.44
CA TRP A 192 -10.20 0.31 13.22
C TRP A 192 -11.08 0.22 14.49
N LYS A 193 -11.69 1.33 14.93
CA LYS A 193 -12.64 1.43 16.05
C LYS A 193 -14.11 1.24 15.65
N PHE A 194 -14.39 1.09 14.36
CA PHE A 194 -15.76 0.97 13.86
C PHE A 194 -16.46 -0.30 14.34
N ARG A 195 -17.70 -0.11 14.77
CA ARG A 195 -18.66 -1.11 15.21
C ARG A 195 -20.01 -0.81 14.56
N THR A 196 -20.87 -1.82 14.47
CA THR A 196 -22.23 -1.62 13.93
C THR A 196 -23.02 -0.55 14.71
N SER A 197 -22.74 -0.38 16.01
CA SER A 197 -23.42 0.58 16.88
C SER A 197 -22.94 2.02 16.75
N ASN A 198 -21.71 2.27 16.30
CA ASN A 198 -21.11 3.62 16.28
C ASN A 198 -20.84 4.15 14.86
N PHE A 199 -20.95 3.30 13.84
CA PHE A 199 -20.66 3.68 12.46
C PHE A 199 -21.53 4.85 11.98
N ASP A 200 -22.86 4.76 12.15
CA ASP A 200 -23.78 5.82 11.69
C ASP A 200 -23.53 7.15 12.39
N GLN A 201 -23.34 7.12 13.72
CA GLN A 201 -23.01 8.31 14.50
C GLN A 201 -21.72 8.95 14.02
N TYR A 202 -20.67 8.16 13.80
CA TYR A 202 -19.38 8.65 13.30
C TYR A 202 -19.51 9.29 11.92
N MET A 203 -20.23 8.65 10.99
CA MET A 203 -20.41 9.18 9.63
C MET A 203 -21.15 10.51 9.61
N THR A 204 -22.00 10.78 10.61
CA THR A 204 -22.71 12.06 10.75
C THR A 204 -21.89 13.13 11.47
N THR A 205 -21.27 12.78 12.60
CA THR A 205 -20.59 13.74 13.50
C THR A 205 -19.14 13.97 13.10
N GLY A 206 -18.42 12.93 12.69
CA GLY A 206 -16.98 12.94 12.50
C GLY A 206 -16.19 12.95 13.82
N ASP A 207 -16.87 12.79 14.96
CA ASP A 207 -16.26 12.85 16.28
C ASP A 207 -15.39 11.62 16.54
N ASP A 208 -14.29 11.80 17.27
CA ASP A 208 -13.41 10.72 17.64
C ASP A 208 -14.14 9.63 18.42
N LEU A 209 -13.97 8.38 17.98
CA LEU A 209 -14.58 7.24 18.63
C LEU A 209 -13.79 6.87 19.90
N PRO A 210 -14.51 6.42 20.96
CA PRO A 210 -13.89 6.04 22.22
C PRO A 210 -12.85 4.95 22.01
N GLU A 211 -11.76 5.02 22.76
CA GLU A 211 -10.77 3.96 22.77
C GLU A 211 -11.39 2.66 23.27
N ASP A 212 -11.03 1.56 22.60
CA ASP A 212 -11.37 0.22 23.04
C ASP A 212 -10.09 -0.48 23.47
N PRO A 213 -9.96 -0.89 24.75
CA PRO A 213 -8.75 -1.54 25.24
C PRO A 213 -8.47 -2.88 24.55
N LEU A 214 -9.46 -3.49 23.88
CA LEU A 214 -9.28 -4.71 23.07
C LEU A 214 -8.71 -4.41 21.68
N ASN A 215 -8.94 -3.20 21.19
CA ASN A 215 -8.37 -2.69 19.96
C ASN A 215 -6.89 -2.37 20.23
N THR A 216 -6.04 -3.37 20.01
CA THR A 216 -4.59 -3.27 20.13
C THR A 216 -3.94 -3.48 18.78
N THR A 217 -3.06 -2.55 18.39
CA THR A 217 -2.36 -2.64 17.10
C THR A 217 -1.64 -3.98 17.00
N TYR A 218 -1.99 -4.75 15.97
CA TYR A 218 -1.25 -5.97 15.67
C TYR A 218 0.11 -5.60 15.09
N THR A 219 1.12 -5.59 15.95
CA THR A 219 2.51 -5.45 15.51
C THR A 219 2.94 -6.80 14.95
N ARG A 220 3.10 -6.90 13.63
CA ARG A 220 3.88 -8.00 13.07
C ARG A 220 5.28 -7.90 13.66
N ALA A 221 5.67 -8.88 14.47
CA ALA A 221 7.08 -9.10 14.73
C ALA A 221 7.73 -9.25 13.37
N SER A 222 8.60 -8.31 13.00
CA SER A 222 9.40 -8.47 11.79
C SER A 222 10.23 -9.73 12.00
N GLN A 223 9.80 -10.85 11.43
CA GLN A 223 10.59 -12.07 11.40
C GLN A 223 11.86 -11.89 10.58
N ARG A 224 12.03 -10.73 9.93
CA ARG A 224 13.13 -10.42 9.03
C ARG A 224 13.95 -9.26 9.57
N PRO A 225 15.28 -9.30 9.42
CA PRO A 225 16.13 -8.17 9.75
C PRO A 225 15.73 -6.94 8.91
N THR A 226 15.42 -5.84 9.59
CA THR A 226 15.35 -4.51 8.98
C THR A 226 16.75 -3.94 8.87
N TYR A 227 17.24 -3.76 7.65
CA TYR A 227 18.52 -3.13 7.38
C TYR A 227 18.32 -1.62 7.23
N ARG A 228 18.81 -0.84 8.20
CA ARG A 228 18.96 0.61 8.01
C ARG A 228 20.18 0.84 7.13
N LEU A 229 19.96 1.05 5.84
CA LEU A 229 20.99 1.57 4.94
C LEU A 229 21.08 3.10 5.09
N GLY A 230 22.21 3.68 4.68
CA GLY A 230 22.39 5.12 4.66
C GLY A 230 21.43 5.83 3.68
N SER A 231 21.39 7.16 3.75
CA SER A 231 20.60 7.98 2.83
C SER A 231 21.09 7.81 1.39
N THR A 232 20.19 7.62 0.43
CA THR A 232 20.49 7.52 -1.01
C THR A 232 20.18 8.82 -1.78
N LYS A 233 19.67 9.85 -1.08
CA LYS A 233 19.32 11.16 -1.68
C LYS A 233 20.55 11.88 -2.21
N ASN A 234 21.67 11.78 -1.50
CA ASN A 234 22.93 12.43 -1.84
C ASN A 234 23.93 11.39 -2.38
N PRO A 235 24.93 11.82 -3.17
CA PRO A 235 26.04 10.96 -3.56
C PRO A 235 26.69 10.27 -2.36
N LEU A 236 27.04 9.01 -2.53
CA LEU A 236 27.74 8.20 -1.54
C LEU A 236 29.23 8.56 -1.48
N ALA A 237 29.97 7.87 -0.60
CA ALA A 237 31.43 7.94 -0.61
C ALA A 237 31.97 7.55 -2.00
N PRO A 238 33.08 8.15 -2.48
CA PRO A 238 33.51 8.05 -3.89
C PRO A 238 33.52 6.62 -4.46
N ALA A 239 34.07 5.64 -3.74
CA ALA A 239 34.11 4.25 -4.18
C ALA A 239 32.71 3.60 -4.33
N LEU A 240 31.77 3.93 -3.43
CA LEU A 240 30.40 3.41 -3.51
C LEU A 240 29.58 4.12 -4.58
N GLU A 241 29.85 5.40 -4.81
CA GLU A 241 29.19 6.16 -5.88
C GLU A 241 29.66 5.67 -7.25
N VAL A 242 30.95 5.35 -7.40
CA VAL A 242 31.47 4.69 -8.62
C VAL A 242 30.80 3.35 -8.84
N LEU A 243 30.64 2.52 -7.79
CA LEU A 243 29.89 1.26 -7.90
C LEU A 243 28.43 1.50 -8.33
N ALA A 244 27.74 2.47 -7.73
CA ALA A 244 26.36 2.82 -8.09
C ALA A 244 26.24 3.25 -9.55
N ASN A 245 27.14 4.12 -10.04
CA ASN A 245 27.14 4.54 -11.44
C ASN A 245 27.39 3.38 -12.40
N ARG A 246 28.33 2.48 -12.08
CA ARG A 246 28.58 1.27 -12.90
C ARG A 246 27.36 0.34 -12.95
N LEU A 247 26.62 0.21 -11.85
CA LEU A 247 25.38 -0.56 -11.82
C LEU A 247 24.31 0.04 -12.75
N VAL A 248 24.17 1.37 -12.78
CA VAL A 248 23.24 2.05 -13.70
C VAL A 248 23.68 1.87 -15.15
N GLU A 249 24.98 2.04 -15.45
CA GLU A 249 25.51 1.86 -16.80
C GLU A 249 25.30 0.42 -17.32
N GLU A 250 25.59 -0.58 -16.51
CA GLU A 250 25.43 -1.98 -16.90
C GLU A 250 23.96 -2.38 -17.03
N PHE A 251 23.09 -1.86 -16.14
CA PHE A 251 21.64 -1.99 -16.34
C PHE A 251 21.20 -1.34 -17.65
N GLY A 252 21.77 -0.19 -18.00
CA GLY A 252 21.58 0.49 -19.28
C GLY A 252 21.87 -0.38 -20.49
N ARG A 253 22.94 -1.19 -20.42
CA ARG A 253 23.30 -2.16 -21.47
C ARG A 253 22.31 -3.32 -21.53
N LEU A 254 22.03 -3.94 -20.38
CA LEU A 254 21.06 -5.03 -20.28
C LEU A 254 19.68 -4.63 -20.83
N PHE A 255 19.24 -3.40 -20.54
CA PHE A 255 17.98 -2.86 -21.04
C PHE A 255 17.96 -2.78 -22.57
N LYS A 256 19.02 -2.26 -23.21
CA LYS A 256 19.12 -2.16 -24.68
C LYS A 256 19.25 -3.51 -25.37
N GLU A 257 19.81 -4.51 -24.69
CA GLU A 257 19.87 -5.89 -25.19
C GLU A 257 18.52 -6.60 -25.09
N THR A 258 17.73 -6.26 -24.07
CA THR A 258 16.44 -6.91 -23.79
C THR A 258 15.29 -6.25 -24.54
N PHE A 259 15.32 -4.93 -24.68
CA PHE A 259 14.25 -4.12 -25.24
C PHE A 259 14.78 -3.28 -26.40
N ASP A 260 13.97 -3.13 -27.43
CA ASP A 260 14.24 -2.19 -28.51
C ASP A 260 13.97 -0.75 -28.03
N PRO A 261 14.99 0.12 -27.99
CA PRO A 261 14.86 1.49 -27.48
C PRO A 261 13.84 2.35 -28.22
N GLU A 262 13.51 2.03 -29.48
CA GLU A 262 12.56 2.80 -30.27
C GLU A 262 11.11 2.44 -29.98
N THR A 263 10.86 1.25 -29.43
CA THR A 263 9.52 0.72 -29.15
C THR A 263 9.23 0.54 -27.66
N ALA A 264 10.24 0.68 -26.81
CA ALA A 264 10.09 0.58 -25.37
C ALA A 264 9.21 1.72 -24.83
N GLU A 265 8.11 1.35 -24.16
CA GLU A 265 7.20 2.30 -23.50
C GLU A 265 7.81 2.97 -22.26
N VAL A 266 9.00 2.54 -21.83
CA VAL A 266 9.63 2.94 -20.55
C VAL A 266 11.07 3.34 -20.79
N HIS A 267 11.49 4.47 -20.21
CA HIS A 267 12.89 4.88 -20.22
C HIS A 267 13.71 4.11 -19.19
N VAL A 268 14.97 3.81 -19.51
CA VAL A 268 15.84 2.98 -18.68
C VAL A 268 16.06 3.56 -17.28
N GLU A 269 16.10 4.89 -17.17
CA GLU A 269 16.24 5.61 -15.91
C GLU A 269 15.03 5.43 -14.98
N GLN A 270 13.85 5.12 -15.54
CA GLN A 270 12.63 4.86 -14.76
C GLN A 270 12.56 3.43 -14.23
N MET A 271 13.29 2.48 -14.83
CA MET A 271 13.34 1.09 -14.37
C MET A 271 14.39 0.86 -13.28
N PHE A 272 15.52 1.56 -13.36
CA PHE A 272 16.58 1.44 -12.37
C PHE A 272 17.27 2.78 -12.10
N GLU A 273 16.75 3.50 -11.12
CA GLU A 273 17.21 4.83 -10.75
C GLU A 273 18.56 4.78 -9.99
N ILE A 274 19.30 5.90 -10.02
CA ILE A 274 20.55 6.04 -9.26
C ILE A 274 20.34 5.83 -7.75
N GLN A 275 19.18 6.20 -7.20
CA GLN A 275 18.84 5.98 -5.79
C GLN A 275 18.77 4.49 -5.46
N GLN A 276 18.26 3.66 -6.39
CA GLN A 276 18.21 2.21 -6.26
C GLN A 276 19.61 1.61 -6.38
N ALA A 277 20.43 2.09 -7.32
CA ALA A 277 21.82 1.66 -7.46
C ALA A 277 22.66 2.03 -6.22
N ARG A 278 22.45 3.19 -5.61
CA ARG A 278 23.06 3.58 -4.33
C ARG A 278 22.61 2.66 -3.19
N ALA A 279 21.34 2.28 -3.14
CA ALA A 279 20.85 1.32 -2.16
C ALA A 279 21.52 -0.06 -2.34
N PHE A 280 21.70 -0.51 -3.59
CA PHE A 280 22.45 -1.72 -3.93
C PHE A 280 23.89 -1.63 -3.39
N ALA A 281 24.63 -0.57 -3.74
CA ALA A 281 26.02 -0.39 -3.32
C ALA A 281 26.19 -0.39 -1.78
N LEU A 282 25.26 0.24 -1.05
CA LEU A 282 25.23 0.21 0.41
C LEU A 282 24.95 -1.19 0.98
N ALA A 283 24.09 -1.97 0.33
CA ALA A 283 23.78 -3.33 0.73
C ALA A 283 24.96 -4.28 0.49
N VAL A 284 25.67 -4.13 -0.63
CA VAL A 284 26.93 -4.85 -0.93
C VAL A 284 28.00 -4.53 0.10
N LYS A 285 28.22 -3.25 0.42
CA LYS A 285 29.18 -2.85 1.48
C LYS A 285 28.89 -3.53 2.82
N ARG A 286 27.61 -3.77 3.11
CA ARG A 286 27.17 -4.40 4.35
C ARG A 286 27.27 -5.94 4.31
N GLY A 287 27.63 -6.51 3.16
CA GLY A 287 27.74 -7.96 2.96
C GLY A 287 26.38 -8.66 2.94
N LEU A 288 25.32 -7.99 2.47
CA LEU A 288 24.01 -8.61 2.39
C LEU A 288 23.95 -9.60 1.21
N PRO A 289 23.27 -10.76 1.35
CA PRO A 289 23.08 -11.69 0.25
C PRO A 289 22.20 -11.09 -0.83
N LEU A 290 22.37 -11.52 -2.09
CA LEU A 290 21.63 -11.00 -3.24
C LEU A 290 20.11 -11.05 -3.03
N THR A 291 19.58 -12.09 -2.36
CA THR A 291 18.16 -12.20 -2.01
C THR A 291 17.65 -11.05 -1.15
N GLU A 292 18.46 -10.55 -0.21
CA GLU A 292 18.12 -9.38 0.62
C GLU A 292 18.34 -8.07 -0.14
N ILE A 293 19.34 -7.98 -1.01
CA ILE A 293 19.57 -6.83 -1.90
C ILE A 293 18.36 -6.62 -2.81
N THR A 294 17.94 -7.68 -3.52
CA THR A 294 16.76 -7.69 -4.39
C THR A 294 15.52 -7.21 -3.65
N ARG A 295 15.34 -7.67 -2.40
CA ARG A 295 14.21 -7.25 -1.56
C ARG A 295 14.28 -5.77 -1.17
N ILE A 296 15.46 -5.27 -0.83
CA ILE A 296 15.66 -3.87 -0.42
C ILE A 296 15.40 -2.92 -1.58
N ILE A 297 15.85 -3.28 -2.78
CA ILE A 297 15.65 -2.46 -3.99
C ILE A 297 14.19 -2.50 -4.40
N GLY A 298 13.62 -3.70 -4.51
CA GLY A 298 12.20 -3.93 -4.76
C GLY A 298 11.66 -3.42 -6.11
N GLY A 299 10.40 -3.77 -6.34
CA GLY A 299 9.61 -3.47 -7.55
C GLY A 299 9.95 -4.36 -8.76
N GLU A 300 9.40 -4.02 -9.91
CA GLU A 300 9.53 -4.84 -11.14
C GLU A 300 10.97 -4.82 -11.67
N MET A 301 11.44 -5.98 -12.10
CA MET A 301 12.81 -6.24 -12.56
C MET A 301 12.76 -7.07 -13.83
N ILE A 302 13.75 -6.89 -14.69
CA ILE A 302 13.99 -7.81 -15.81
C ILE A 302 14.36 -9.18 -15.22
N ASN A 303 13.85 -10.26 -15.80
CA ASN A 303 14.24 -11.61 -15.37
C ASN A 303 15.76 -11.77 -15.47
N GLY A 304 16.41 -12.15 -14.36
CA GLY A 304 17.86 -12.28 -14.28
C GLY A 304 18.63 -10.98 -14.04
N GLN A 305 17.97 -9.81 -13.96
CA GLN A 305 18.62 -8.51 -13.75
C GLN A 305 19.60 -8.51 -12.57
N MET A 306 19.16 -9.01 -11.42
CA MET A 306 19.95 -8.94 -10.18
C MET A 306 21.17 -9.86 -10.22
N GLU A 307 21.04 -11.03 -10.85
CA GLU A 307 22.15 -11.96 -11.06
C GLU A 307 23.16 -11.40 -12.06
N HIS A 308 22.68 -10.75 -13.13
CA HIS A 308 23.52 -10.07 -14.11
C HIS A 308 24.33 -8.94 -13.47
N LEU A 309 23.67 -8.05 -12.71
CA LEU A 309 24.34 -6.94 -12.02
C LEU A 309 25.34 -7.42 -10.97
N GLN A 310 25.02 -8.48 -10.23
CA GLN A 310 25.94 -9.09 -9.27
C GLN A 310 27.20 -9.60 -10.01
N THR A 311 27.02 -10.40 -11.05
CA THR A 311 28.12 -11.07 -11.75
C THR A 311 28.99 -10.09 -12.54
N LYS A 312 28.37 -9.14 -13.26
CA LYS A 312 29.08 -8.24 -14.19
C LYS A 312 29.66 -7.00 -13.53
N VAL A 313 29.06 -6.54 -12.43
CA VAL A 313 29.50 -5.31 -11.77
C VAL A 313 30.06 -5.60 -10.39
N VAL A 314 29.30 -6.26 -9.53
CA VAL A 314 29.66 -6.37 -8.11
C VAL A 314 30.89 -7.25 -7.95
N ASP A 315 30.89 -8.45 -8.51
CA ASP A 315 31.99 -9.41 -8.36
C ASP A 315 33.28 -8.81 -8.95
N VAL A 316 33.21 -8.23 -10.14
CA VAL A 316 34.34 -7.59 -10.82
C VAL A 316 34.86 -6.35 -10.07
N TYR A 317 33.96 -5.49 -9.58
CA TYR A 317 34.36 -4.25 -8.90
C TYR A 317 34.86 -4.50 -7.49
N CYS A 318 34.28 -5.45 -6.77
CA CYS A 318 34.70 -5.79 -5.41
C CYS A 318 36.08 -6.45 -5.39
N GLU A 319 36.48 -7.12 -6.47
CA GLU A 319 37.85 -7.66 -6.65
C GLU A 319 38.88 -6.56 -6.99
N SER A 320 38.45 -5.36 -7.37
CA SER A 320 39.38 -4.27 -7.72
C SER A 320 40.09 -3.68 -6.50
N SER A 321 41.36 -3.27 -6.69
CA SER A 321 42.18 -2.65 -5.63
C SER A 321 41.50 -1.42 -5.02
N THR A 322 40.83 -0.61 -5.85
CA THR A 322 40.09 0.59 -5.44
C THR A 322 39.02 0.31 -4.38
N TYR A 323 38.29 -0.81 -4.51
CA TYR A 323 37.26 -1.18 -3.55
C TYR A 323 37.85 -1.81 -2.29
N GLN A 324 38.88 -2.64 -2.44
CA GLN A 324 39.58 -3.27 -1.31
C GLN A 324 40.22 -2.22 -0.39
N GLU A 325 40.92 -1.23 -0.95
CA GLU A 325 41.50 -0.10 -0.20
C GLU A 325 40.42 0.70 0.54
N PHE A 326 39.24 0.89 -0.06
CA PHE A 326 38.12 1.58 0.58
C PHE A 326 37.52 0.81 1.77
N ILE A 327 37.48 -0.52 1.71
CA ILE A 327 37.03 -1.37 2.82
C ILE A 327 38.07 -1.37 3.94
N GLU A 328 39.36 -1.51 3.61
CA GLU A 328 40.46 -1.47 4.58
C GLU A 328 40.56 -0.12 5.30
N GLY A 329 40.43 0.99 4.56
CA GLY A 329 40.39 2.35 5.11
C GLY A 329 39.17 2.64 5.99
N ASN A 330 38.06 1.91 5.81
CA ASN A 330 36.91 2.00 6.71
C ASN A 330 37.06 1.09 7.95
N ASN A 331 37.69 -0.07 7.81
CA ASN A 331 37.93 -0.99 8.93
C ASN A 331 38.89 -0.40 9.98
N SER A 332 39.88 0.39 9.56
CA SER A 332 40.80 1.11 10.46
C SER A 332 40.09 2.19 11.29
N ASN A 333 39.03 2.82 10.77
CA ASN A 333 38.21 3.79 11.49
C ASN A 333 37.25 3.17 12.52
N THR A 334 36.90 1.88 12.37
CA THR A 334 35.97 1.19 13.30
C THR A 334 36.61 0.80 14.64
N ARG A 335 37.95 0.76 14.75
CA ARG A 335 38.67 0.40 16.00
C ARG A 335 38.72 1.51 17.08
N LYS A 336 38.13 2.69 16.86
CA LYS A 336 38.05 3.78 17.86
C LYS A 336 36.75 3.82 18.67
N ARG A 337 35.90 2.79 18.63
CA ARG A 337 34.80 2.65 19.61
C ARG A 337 35.29 1.85 20.82
N LYS A 338 35.54 2.55 21.93
CA LYS A 338 35.87 2.00 23.25
C LYS A 338 34.92 0.84 23.58
N HIS A 339 35.46 -0.36 23.71
CA HIS A 339 34.80 -1.46 24.42
C HIS A 339 34.63 -1.05 25.88
N ILE A 340 33.37 -0.94 26.32
CA ILE A 340 33.01 -1.11 27.72
C ILE A 340 32.45 -2.53 27.78
N GLU A 341 33.17 -3.43 28.45
CA GLU A 341 32.66 -4.74 28.83
C GLU A 341 31.39 -4.55 29.66
N VAL A 342 30.29 -5.18 29.22
CA VAL A 342 29.13 -5.41 30.09
C VAL A 342 28.97 -6.91 30.19
N ASP A 343 29.27 -7.39 31.38
CA ASP A 343 29.13 -8.76 31.85
C ASP A 343 27.80 -9.39 31.43
N ALA A 344 27.92 -10.63 30.95
CA ALA A 344 26.83 -11.55 30.74
C ALA A 344 26.31 -12.06 32.09
N LEU A 345 25.46 -11.28 32.77
CA LEU A 345 24.62 -11.75 33.86
C LEU A 345 23.17 -11.41 33.56
N LYS A 346 22.33 -12.47 33.54
CA LYS A 346 20.88 -12.46 33.28
C LYS A 346 20.19 -11.36 34.10
N SER A 347 19.93 -10.21 33.49
CA SER A 347 19.10 -9.16 34.08
C SER A 347 17.67 -9.26 33.53
N LYS A 348 16.72 -9.61 34.41
CA LYS A 348 15.29 -9.44 34.12
C LYS A 348 15.07 -7.96 33.83
N ARG A 349 14.65 -7.65 32.61
CA ARG A 349 14.43 -6.26 32.18
C ARG A 349 13.39 -5.62 33.11
N PRO A 350 13.69 -4.46 33.74
CA PRO A 350 12.71 -3.77 34.55
C PRO A 350 11.51 -3.37 33.67
N PRO A 351 10.28 -3.42 34.19
CA PRO A 351 9.09 -3.08 33.43
C PRO A 351 9.20 -1.64 32.94
N THR A 352 8.87 -1.46 31.67
CA THR A 352 8.86 -0.15 31.02
C THR A 352 7.80 0.74 31.66
N LYS A 353 7.98 2.07 31.60
CA LYS A 353 6.98 3.05 32.09
C LYS A 353 5.58 2.79 31.50
N ALA A 354 5.51 2.28 30.27
CA ALA A 354 4.27 1.92 29.59
C ALA A 354 3.62 0.62 30.11
N GLU A 355 4.38 -0.30 30.70
CA GLU A 355 3.86 -1.50 31.35
C GLU A 355 3.37 -1.16 32.76
N VAL A 356 4.11 -0.32 33.50
CA VAL A 356 3.70 0.17 34.82
C VAL A 356 2.42 0.99 34.74
N GLU A 357 2.31 1.89 33.77
CA GLU A 357 1.10 2.70 33.55
C GLU A 357 -0.10 1.84 33.09
N ARG A 358 0.17 0.74 32.34
CA ARG A 358 -0.87 -0.24 31.96
C ARG A 358 -1.42 -0.99 33.16
N GLU A 359 -0.55 -1.48 34.04
CA GLU A 359 -0.98 -2.19 35.25
C GLU A 359 -1.75 -1.25 36.19
N ARG A 360 -1.31 0.02 36.30
CA ARG A 360 -2.02 1.05 37.07
C ARG A 360 -3.42 1.33 36.53
N LYS A 361 -3.58 1.49 35.22
CA LYS A 361 -4.90 1.69 34.58
C LYS A 361 -5.80 0.46 34.72
N ARG A 362 -5.24 -0.74 34.63
CA ARG A 362 -5.95 -2.01 34.82
C ARG A 362 -6.47 -2.15 36.25
N LEU A 363 -5.64 -1.85 37.25
CA LEU A 363 -6.02 -1.89 38.66
C LEU A 363 -7.11 -0.87 38.98
N LYS A 364 -6.99 0.36 38.45
CA LYS A 364 -8.02 1.39 38.63
C LYS A 364 -9.38 0.98 38.04
N TRP A 365 -9.38 0.35 36.86
CA TRP A 365 -10.61 -0.16 36.25
C TRP A 365 -11.27 -1.32 37.03
N LEU A 366 -10.48 -2.12 37.75
CA LEU A 366 -11.00 -3.19 38.61
C LEU A 366 -11.61 -2.65 39.90
N ASP A 367 -11.12 -1.51 40.39
CA ASP A 367 -11.62 -0.81 41.58
C ASP A 367 -12.90 -0.01 41.30
N ASP A 368 -13.05 0.52 40.08
CA ASP A 368 -14.21 1.32 39.64
C ASP A 368 -15.43 0.44 39.23
N ARG A 369 -15.48 -0.84 39.64
CA ARG A 369 -16.48 -1.82 39.21
C ARG A 369 -17.41 -2.31 40.31
#